data_AF-A0A7Y1UTU9-F1
#
_entry.id   AF-A0A7Y1UTU9-F1
#
_cell.length_a   1.000
_cell.length_b   1.000
_cell.length_c   1.000
_cell.angle_alpha   90.00
_cell.angle_beta   90.00
_cell.angle_gamma   90.00
#
_symmetry.space_group_name_H-M   'P 1'
#
loop_
_entity.id
_entity.type
_entity.pdbx_description
1 polymer ?
#
loop_
_entity_poly.entity_id
_entity_poly.type
_entity_poly.pdbx_seq_one_letter_code
_entity_poly.pdbx_strand_id
1 'polypeptide(L)' 'MMREPGGSLVLGDPGTVAAKILHWKEVLGVDRFELHVSVGTLPHDQVMRSIELLGTEVAAQVRG' A
#
# COMPACT_ATOMS: atom_id res chain seq x y z
N MET A 1 -7.65 5.85 13.45
CA MET A 1 -6.40 6.20 14.13
C MET A 1 -5.12 5.80 13.37
N MET A 2 -4.83 4.51 13.10
CA MET A 2 -3.59 4.15 12.35
C MET A 2 -3.78 3.88 10.85
N ARG A 3 -4.96 3.41 10.42
CA ARG A 3 -5.30 3.15 9.01
C ARG A 3 -5.99 4.31 8.27
N GLU A 4 -6.32 5.38 8.99
CA GLU A 4 -6.93 6.58 8.41
C GLU A 4 -5.96 7.27 7.43
N PRO A 5 -6.44 8.22 6.59
CA PRO A 5 -5.60 8.89 5.59
C PRO A 5 -4.29 9.46 6.15
N GLY A 6 -4.33 10.08 7.33
CA GLY A 6 -3.14 10.62 8.03
C GLY A 6 -2.40 9.62 8.94
N GLY A 7 -2.86 8.37 9.05
CA GLY A 7 -2.21 7.35 9.87
C GLY A 7 -1.02 6.67 9.17
N SER A 8 -0.20 5.91 9.89
CA SER A 8 1.00 5.27 9.32
C SER A 8 0.76 3.96 8.58
N LEU A 9 -0.36 3.25 8.83
CA LEU A 9 -0.59 1.93 8.25
C LEU A 9 -1.22 2.03 6.87
N VAL A 10 -0.62 1.36 5.89
CA VAL A 10 -1.13 1.21 4.52
C VAL A 10 -1.88 -0.11 4.45
N LEU A 11 -3.18 -0.09 4.75
CA LEU A 11 -4.02 -1.29 4.89
C LEU A 11 -5.41 -1.03 4.31
N GLY A 12 -5.93 -1.98 3.54
CA GLY A 12 -7.25 -1.92 2.94
C GLY A 12 -7.31 -2.70 1.63
N ASP A 13 -8.33 -2.42 0.83
CA ASP A 13 -8.39 -2.82 -0.57
C ASP A 13 -7.37 -2.03 -1.44
N PRO A 14 -7.11 -2.47 -2.69
CA PRO A 14 -6.16 -1.79 -3.57
C PRO A 14 -6.44 -0.31 -3.82
N GLY A 15 -7.71 0.10 -3.90
CA GLY A 15 -8.09 1.50 -4.10
C GLY A 15 -7.77 2.36 -2.88
N THR A 16 -8.09 1.85 -1.68
CA THR A 16 -7.72 2.50 -0.41
C THR A 16 -6.20 2.67 -0.28
N VAL A 17 -5.43 1.63 -0.63
CA VAL A 17 -3.97 1.67 -0.60
C VAL A 17 -3.41 2.68 -1.62
N ALA A 18 -3.90 2.64 -2.86
CA ALA A 18 -3.47 3.55 -3.92
C ALA A 18 -3.74 5.01 -3.58
N ALA A 19 -4.96 5.32 -3.10
CA ALA A 19 -5.33 6.67 -2.68
C ALA A 19 -4.39 7.22 -1.60
N LYS A 20 -3.96 6.36 -0.66
CA LYS A 20 -3.02 6.76 0.40
C LYS A 20 -1.61 7.03 -0.12
N ILE A 21 -1.12 6.20 -1.05
CA ILE A 21 0.19 6.42 -1.67
C ILE A 21 0.20 7.73 -2.47
N LEU A 22 -0.86 8.00 -3.24
CA LEU A 22 -1.01 9.24 -4.00
C LEU A 22 -1.09 10.46 -3.08
N HIS A 23 -1.81 10.36 -1.96
CA HIS A 23 -1.84 11.42 -0.95
C HIS A 23 -0.45 11.71 -0.39
N TRP A 24 0.35 10.68 -0.09
CA TRP A 24 1.74 10.86 0.36
C TRP A 24 2.65 11.46 -0.72
N LYS A 25 2.47 11.07 -1.99
CA LYS A 25 3.16 11.71 -3.12
C LYS A 25 2.85 13.21 -3.16
N GLU A 26 1.59 13.61 -2.99
CA GLU A 26 1.16 15.01 -2.98
C GLU A 26 1.72 15.80 -1.79
N VAL A 27 1.60 15.27 -0.57
CA VAL A 27 1.95 16.02 0.65
C VAL A 27 3.43 15.95 1.04
N LEU A 28 4.14 14.90 0.66
CA LEU A 28 5.55 14.67 1.01
C LEU A 28 6.50 14.74 -0.18
N GLY A 29 6.02 14.72 -1.42
CA GLY A 29 6.87 14.72 -2.61
C GLY A 29 7.69 13.44 -2.78
N VAL A 30 7.17 12.29 -2.35
CA VAL A 30 7.88 11.01 -2.46
C VAL A 30 7.79 10.41 -3.86
N ASP A 31 8.94 10.02 -4.42
CA ASP A 31 9.03 9.37 -5.74
C ASP A 31 9.19 7.84 -5.64
N ARG A 32 9.33 7.31 -4.42
CA ARG A 32 9.50 5.88 -4.15
C ARG A 32 8.65 5.48 -2.96
N PHE A 33 7.95 4.36 -3.12
CA PHE A 33 7.16 3.72 -2.08
C PHE A 33 7.58 2.25 -1.92
N GLU A 34 7.87 1.84 -0.69
CA GLU A 34 8.20 0.47 -0.32
C GLU A 34 7.25 0.02 0.78
N LEU A 35 6.78 -1.24 0.70
CA LEU A 35 5.81 -1.80 1.64
C LEU A 35 6.38 -3.04 2.32
N HIS A 36 6.43 -3.03 3.65
CA HIS A 36 6.68 -4.23 4.42
C HIS A 36 5.36 -5.00 4.61
N VAL A 37 5.23 -6.10 3.88
CA VAL A 37 3.97 -6.84 3.76
C VAL A 37 3.83 -7.95 4.82
N SER A 38 4.93 -8.53 5.30
CA SER A 38 4.92 -9.65 6.25
C SER A 38 5.12 -9.18 7.69
N VAL A 39 4.13 -9.43 8.56
CA VAL A 39 4.22 -9.12 9.99
C VAL A 39 3.99 -10.40 10.79
N GLY A 40 4.99 -10.84 11.56
CA GLY A 40 4.91 -12.05 12.38
C GLY A 40 4.72 -13.33 11.56
N THR A 41 3.85 -14.23 12.02
CA THR A 41 3.58 -15.53 11.39
C THR A 41 2.39 -15.48 10.44
N LEU A 42 2.41 -14.55 9.48
CA LEU A 42 1.38 -14.49 8.45
C LEU A 42 1.49 -15.71 7.51
N PRO A 43 0.35 -16.33 7.11
CA PRO A 43 0.34 -17.36 6.09
C PRO A 43 0.99 -16.88 4.78
N HIS A 44 1.81 -17.73 4.18
CA HIS A 44 2.58 -17.36 2.99
C HIS A 44 1.70 -16.96 1.81
N ASP A 45 0.57 -17.63 1.62
CA ASP A 45 -0.43 -17.33 0.59
C ASP A 45 -1.00 -15.92 0.72
N GLN A 46 -1.24 -15.45 1.94
CA GLN A 46 -1.71 -14.08 2.18
C GLN A 46 -0.64 -13.03 1.86
N VAL A 47 0.62 -13.32 2.19
CA VAL A 47 1.76 -12.46 1.81
C VAL A 47 1.88 -12.39 0.29
N MET A 48 1.83 -13.55 -0.39
CA MET A 48 1.91 -13.62 -1.85
C MET A 48 0.73 -12.90 -2.52
N ARG A 49 -0.49 -13.05 -1.99
CA ARG A 49 -1.66 -12.33 -2.49
C ARG A 49 -1.52 -10.81 -2.35
N SER A 50 -0.95 -10.35 -1.24
CA SER A 50 -0.73 -8.92 -1.02
C SER A 50 0.33 -8.35 -1.98
N ILE A 51 1.39 -9.11 -2.27
CA ILE A 51 2.40 -8.75 -3.29
C ILE A 51 1.77 -8.69 -4.68
N GLU A 52 0.92 -9.66 -5.03
CA GLU A 52 0.20 -9.68 -6.30
C GLU A 52 -0.65 -8.42 -6.47
N LEU A 53 -1.52 -8.12 -5.51
CA LEU A 53 -2.39 -6.92 -5.53
C LEU A 53 -1.59 -5.61 -5.60
N LEU A 54 -0.46 -5.54 -4.88
CA LEU A 54 0.43 -4.39 -4.94
C LEU A 54 1.00 -4.19 -6.36
N GLY A 55 1.42 -5.28 -7.01
CA GLY A 55 2.03 -5.28 -8.33
C GLY A 55 1.07 -5.09 -9.50
N THR A 56 -0.19 -5.54 -9.38
CA THR A 56 -1.17 -5.54 -10.48
C THR A 56 -2.21 -4.44 -10.35
N GLU A 57 -2.81 -4.26 -9.18
CA GLU A 57 -3.94 -3.33 -9.00
C GLU A 57 -3.50 -1.97 -8.46
N VAL A 58 -2.66 -1.95 -7.42
CA VAL A 58 -2.18 -0.69 -6.81
C VAL A 58 -1.21 0.01 -7.74
N ALA A 59 -0.21 -0.72 -8.27
CA ALA A 59 0.79 -0.14 -9.17
C ALA A 59 0.15 0.49 -10.42
N ALA A 60 -0.92 -0.10 -10.96
CA ALA A 60 -1.63 0.46 -12.11
C ALA A 60 -2.27 1.83 -11.81
N GLN A 61 -2.71 2.06 -10.57
CA GLN A 61 -3.32 3.32 -10.15
C GLN A 61 -2.30 4.41 -9.78
N VAL A 62 -1.07 4.02 -9.40
CA VAL A 62 -0.06 4.95 -8.85
C VAL A 62 1.02 5.35 -9.87
N ARG A 63 1.31 4.52 -10.88
CA ARG A 63 2.40 4.75 -11.85
C ARG A 63 2.11 5.81 -12.92
N GLY A 64 1.04 6.59 -12.76
CA GLY A 64 0.69 7.75 -13.58
C GLY A 64 1.51 9.00 -13.26
#